data_AF-A0AB36YPJ6-F1
#
_entry.id   AF-A0AB36YPJ6-F1
#
_cell.length_a   1.000
_cell.length_b   1.000
_cell.length_c   1.000
_cell.angle_alpha   90.00
_cell.angle_beta   90.00
_cell.angle_gamma   90.00
#
_symmetry.space_group_name_H-M   'P 1'
#
loop_
_entity.id
_entity.type
_entity.pdbx_description
1 polymer ?
#
loop_
_entity_poly.entity_id
_entity_poly.type
_entity_poly.pdbx_seq_one_letter_code
_entity_poly.pdbx_strand_id
1 'polypeptide(L)'
;MKKIALALAVVMLTACGESKVTEVDGTTSASADQSLKAMMKGMKDNEYLEMAGNIKMLHSRYAGEEFARVLNGKDMDEFNAEVADTKKFFIQRGKERATAQLQADIDELTQKNQEFTDFRIQSGDTSFDPANHPFTSKNLSRIENYKQKQATLASLSDDAYWKEYGCGCYQSSLGATANPLQ
;
A
#
# COMPACT_ATOMS: atom_id res chain seq x y z
N MET A 1 -20.46 -40.35 -24.08
CA MET A 1 -19.15 -39.96 -24.66
C MET A 1 -18.45 -39.02 -23.69
N LYS A 2 -17.14 -39.27 -23.47
CA LYS A 2 -16.15 -38.50 -22.68
C LYS A 2 -16.42 -38.35 -21.17
N LYS A 3 -15.93 -39.34 -20.41
CA LYS A 3 -15.61 -39.21 -18.98
C LYS A 3 -14.32 -38.41 -18.86
N ILE A 4 -14.35 -37.26 -18.19
CA ILE A 4 -13.16 -36.50 -17.83
C ILE A 4 -12.57 -37.17 -16.58
N ALA A 5 -11.41 -37.80 -16.73
CA ALA A 5 -10.60 -38.27 -15.63
C ALA A 5 -9.82 -37.07 -15.09
N LEU A 6 -10.18 -36.59 -13.90
CA LEU A 6 -9.35 -35.65 -13.14
C LEU A 6 -8.36 -36.48 -12.33
N ALA A 7 -7.08 -36.41 -12.69
CA ALA A 7 -6.01 -37.08 -11.97
C ALA A 7 -5.77 -36.35 -10.63
N LEU A 8 -6.21 -36.94 -9.52
CA LEU A 8 -5.65 -36.65 -8.21
C LEU A 8 -4.27 -37.32 -8.12
N ALA A 9 -3.20 -36.55 -8.30
CA ALA A 9 -1.88 -36.97 -7.88
C ALA A 9 -1.69 -36.54 -6.41
N VAL A 10 -2.31 -37.27 -5.49
CA VAL A 10 -1.93 -37.22 -4.07
C VAL A 10 -0.70 -38.09 -3.94
N VAL A 11 0.48 -37.47 -3.88
CA VAL A 11 1.72 -38.17 -3.51
C VAL A 11 1.59 -38.55 -2.04
N MET A 12 1.18 -39.80 -1.77
CA MET A 12 1.33 -40.41 -0.46
C MET A 12 2.78 -40.86 -0.29
N LEU A 13 3.51 -40.17 0.58
CA LEU A 13 4.70 -40.72 1.22
C LEU A 13 4.42 -40.86 2.71
N THR A 14 4.14 -42.09 3.12
CA THR A 14 4.05 -42.52 4.51
C THR A 14 5.41 -43.02 4.97
N ALA A 15 6.08 -42.26 5.84
CA ALA A 15 7.09 -42.76 6.77
C ALA A 15 7.34 -41.73 7.89
N CYS A 16 6.65 -41.88 9.03
CA CYS A 16 6.93 -41.28 10.35
C CYS A 16 7.70 -39.94 10.40
N GLY A 17 7.20 -38.95 9.65
CA GLY A 17 7.52 -37.54 9.80
C GLY A 17 6.25 -36.81 9.39
N GLU A 18 5.81 -35.82 10.18
CA GLU A 18 4.70 -34.98 9.74
C GLU A 18 5.02 -34.48 8.33
N SER A 19 4.13 -34.75 7.36
CA SER A 19 4.30 -34.25 6.00
C SER A 19 4.38 -32.74 6.08
N LYS A 20 5.58 -32.19 5.89
CA LYS A 20 5.80 -30.76 5.94
C LYS A 20 5.21 -30.20 4.66
N VAL A 21 4.21 -29.34 4.78
CA VAL A 21 3.72 -28.56 3.63
C VAL A 21 4.86 -27.66 3.18
N THR A 22 5.35 -27.87 1.96
CA THR A 22 6.47 -27.12 1.36
C THR A 22 6.03 -26.13 0.30
N GLU A 23 4.82 -26.27 -0.22
CA GLU A 23 4.23 -25.45 -1.28
C GLU A 23 2.77 -25.11 -0.94
N VAL A 24 2.28 -24.00 -1.48
CA VAL A 24 0.91 -23.54 -1.27
C VAL A 24 -0.08 -24.28 -2.20
N ASP A 25 -1.10 -24.93 -1.64
CA ASP A 25 -2.26 -25.43 -2.40
C ASP A 25 -3.21 -24.27 -2.73
N GLY A 26 -3.08 -23.69 -3.91
CA GLY A 26 -3.92 -22.61 -4.41
C GLY A 26 -5.15 -23.05 -5.19
N THR A 27 -5.65 -24.28 -4.98
CA THR A 27 -6.91 -24.74 -5.61
C THR A 27 -8.10 -23.84 -5.26
N THR A 28 -8.10 -23.30 -4.05
CA THR A 28 -9.08 -22.32 -3.56
C THR A 28 -8.39 -21.31 -2.65
N SER A 29 -9.02 -20.17 -2.40
CA SER A 29 -8.51 -19.21 -1.41
C SER A 29 -8.35 -19.86 -0.01
N ALA A 30 -9.29 -20.73 0.38
CA ALA A 30 -9.26 -21.41 1.66
C ALA A 30 -8.10 -22.43 1.78
N SER A 31 -7.82 -23.19 0.71
CA SER A 31 -6.70 -24.14 0.70
C SER A 31 -5.35 -23.42 0.70
N ALA A 32 -5.27 -22.24 0.07
CA ALA A 32 -4.07 -21.42 0.07
C ALA A 32 -3.75 -20.94 1.49
N ASP A 33 -4.77 -20.40 2.17
CA ASP A 33 -4.66 -19.98 3.58
C ASP A 33 -4.29 -21.14 4.50
N GLN A 34 -4.86 -22.33 4.29
CA GLN A 34 -4.55 -23.52 5.08
C GLN A 34 -3.11 -23.99 4.87
N SER A 35 -2.63 -23.98 3.62
CA SER A 35 -1.26 -24.35 3.28
C SER A 35 -0.26 -23.40 3.92
N LEU A 36 -0.49 -22.09 3.80
CA LEU A 36 0.35 -21.08 4.44
C LEU A 36 0.35 -21.23 5.97
N LYS A 37 -0.80 -21.52 6.59
CA LYS A 37 -0.87 -21.84 8.04
C LYS A 37 -0.08 -23.09 8.41
N ALA A 38 -0.11 -24.12 7.57
CA ALA A 38 0.67 -25.33 7.79
C ALA A 38 2.18 -25.06 7.64
N MET A 39 2.57 -24.23 6.67
CA MET A 39 3.96 -23.78 6.48
C MET A 39 4.47 -22.96 7.66
N MET A 40 3.59 -22.20 8.34
CA MET A 40 3.89 -21.45 9.57
C MET A 40 4.07 -22.33 10.82
N LYS A 41 3.71 -23.61 10.77
CA LYS A 41 3.75 -24.49 11.96
C LYS A 41 5.19 -24.66 12.46
N GLY A 42 5.43 -24.26 13.70
CA GLY A 42 6.75 -24.37 14.34
C GLY A 42 7.65 -23.15 14.13
N MET A 43 7.17 -22.08 13.50
CA MET A 43 7.86 -20.78 13.50
C MET A 43 7.86 -20.16 14.90
N LYS A 44 8.84 -19.28 15.17
CA LYS A 44 8.84 -18.47 16.39
C LYS A 44 7.72 -17.43 16.32
N ASP A 45 7.25 -16.96 17.47
CA ASP A 45 6.13 -16.01 17.56
C ASP A 45 6.33 -14.75 16.68
N ASN A 46 7.54 -14.19 16.65
CA ASN A 46 7.84 -13.02 15.83
C ASN A 46 7.79 -13.31 14.33
N GLU A 47 8.31 -14.47 13.89
CA GLU A 47 8.28 -14.92 12.50
C GLU A 47 6.84 -15.24 12.06
N TYR A 48 6.06 -15.86 12.95
CA TYR A 48 4.64 -16.13 12.74
C TYR A 48 3.84 -14.83 12.57
N LEU A 49 4.05 -13.85 13.44
CA LEU A 49 3.37 -12.56 13.38
C LEU A 49 3.72 -11.80 12.09
N GLU A 50 4.98 -11.82 11.68
CA GLU A 50 5.41 -11.23 10.41
C GLU A 50 4.74 -11.91 9.21
N MET A 51 4.75 -13.25 9.16
CA MET A 51 4.15 -14.00 8.08
C MET A 51 2.62 -13.82 8.03
N ALA A 52 1.95 -13.81 9.17
CA ALA A 52 0.52 -13.50 9.25
C ALA A 52 0.21 -12.07 8.75
N GLY A 53 1.09 -11.10 9.03
CA GLY A 53 1.01 -9.75 8.48
C GLY A 53 1.18 -9.73 6.96
N ASN A 54 2.16 -10.46 6.43
CA ASN A 54 2.42 -10.59 5.00
C ASN A 54 1.23 -11.22 4.25
N ILE A 55 0.60 -12.26 4.81
CA ILE A 55 -0.60 -12.89 4.24
C ILE A 55 -1.75 -11.88 4.16
N LYS A 56 -2.01 -11.11 5.22
CA LYS A 56 -3.06 -10.06 5.21
C LYS A 56 -2.79 -8.99 4.15
N MET A 57 -1.53 -8.60 3.97
CA MET A 57 -1.14 -7.66 2.93
C MET A 57 -1.38 -8.23 1.53
N LEU A 58 -1.03 -9.51 1.28
CA LEU A 58 -1.30 -10.18 0.01
C LEU A 58 -2.80 -10.26 -0.28
N HIS A 59 -3.64 -10.58 0.70
CA HIS A 59 -5.11 -10.50 0.56
C HIS A 59 -5.63 -9.10 0.25
N SER A 60 -4.89 -8.05 0.64
CA SER A 60 -5.23 -6.67 0.27
C SER A 60 -4.90 -6.34 -1.19
N ARG A 61 -3.96 -7.09 -1.80
CA ARG A 61 -3.57 -6.94 -3.22
C ARG A 61 -4.39 -7.85 -4.13
N TYR A 62 -4.57 -9.11 -3.73
CA TYR A 62 -5.22 -10.15 -4.50
C TYR A 62 -6.46 -10.62 -3.77
N ALA A 63 -7.63 -10.49 -4.39
CA ALA A 63 -8.90 -10.85 -3.77
C ALA A 63 -9.39 -12.24 -4.20
N GLY A 64 -9.90 -13.02 -3.25
CA GLY A 64 -10.59 -14.29 -3.52
C GLY A 64 -9.73 -15.28 -4.30
N GLU A 65 -10.21 -15.70 -5.47
CA GLU A 65 -9.53 -16.70 -6.32
C GLU A 65 -8.22 -16.18 -6.92
N GLU A 66 -8.03 -14.86 -7.02
CA GLU A 66 -6.75 -14.32 -7.50
C GLU A 66 -5.62 -14.59 -6.49
N PHE A 67 -5.91 -14.48 -5.20
CA PHE A 67 -4.95 -14.82 -4.13
C PHE A 67 -4.49 -16.28 -4.26
N ALA A 68 -5.45 -17.19 -4.42
CA ALA A 68 -5.17 -18.61 -4.59
C ALA A 68 -4.33 -18.88 -5.83
N ARG A 69 -4.73 -18.31 -6.97
CA ARG A 69 -4.05 -18.47 -8.25
C ARG A 69 -2.62 -17.94 -8.25
N VAL A 70 -2.39 -16.77 -7.63
CA VAL A 70 -1.05 -16.17 -7.56
C VAL A 70 -0.12 -17.02 -6.71
N LEU A 71 -0.62 -17.61 -5.63
CA LEU A 71 0.22 -18.37 -4.70
C LEU A 71 0.32 -19.86 -5.01
N ASN A 72 -0.54 -20.41 -5.87
CA ASN A 72 -0.58 -21.85 -6.14
C ASN A 72 0.79 -22.42 -6.58
N GLY A 73 1.25 -23.43 -5.86
CA GLY A 73 2.54 -24.11 -6.11
C GLY A 73 3.77 -23.33 -5.63
N LYS A 74 3.62 -22.13 -5.07
CA LYS A 74 4.76 -21.37 -4.55
C LYS A 74 5.30 -21.99 -3.27
N ASP A 75 6.62 -22.07 -3.18
CA ASP A 75 7.31 -22.34 -1.93
C ASP A 75 7.47 -21.07 -1.05
N MET A 76 8.19 -21.18 0.07
CA MET A 76 8.41 -20.04 0.97
C MET A 76 9.27 -18.93 0.35
N ASP A 77 10.23 -19.24 -0.51
CA ASP A 77 11.11 -18.24 -1.12
C ASP A 77 10.33 -17.46 -2.18
N GLU A 78 9.52 -18.15 -2.98
CA GLU A 78 8.63 -17.55 -3.96
C GLU A 78 7.49 -16.76 -3.31
N PHE A 79 6.97 -17.23 -2.18
CA PHE A 79 6.03 -16.47 -1.34
C PHE A 79 6.67 -15.17 -0.84
N ASN A 80 7.89 -15.24 -0.30
CA ASN A 80 8.62 -14.07 0.19
C ASN A 80 8.92 -13.07 -0.94
N ALA A 81 9.23 -13.55 -2.14
CA ALA A 81 9.38 -12.69 -3.32
C ALA A 81 8.06 -11.99 -3.69
N GLU A 82 6.93 -12.69 -3.62
CA GLU A 82 5.60 -12.13 -3.86
C GLU A 82 5.21 -11.07 -2.81
N VAL A 83 5.59 -11.31 -1.54
CA VAL A 83 5.45 -10.33 -0.46
C VAL A 83 6.28 -9.09 -0.74
N ALA A 84 7.54 -9.23 -1.16
CA ALA A 84 8.41 -8.11 -1.46
C ALA A 84 7.89 -7.27 -2.64
N ASP A 85 7.40 -7.92 -3.70
CA ASP A 85 6.74 -7.22 -4.81
C ASP A 85 5.47 -6.49 -4.35
N THR A 86 4.68 -7.13 -3.50
CA THR A 86 3.47 -6.54 -2.93
C THR A 86 3.76 -5.32 -2.05
N LYS A 87 4.86 -5.35 -1.27
CA LYS A 87 5.33 -4.16 -0.53
C LYS A 87 5.62 -3.01 -1.49
N LYS A 88 6.39 -3.25 -2.57
CA LYS A 88 6.70 -2.23 -3.58
C LYS A 88 5.45 -1.64 -4.23
N PHE A 89 4.49 -2.49 -4.59
CA PHE A 89 3.21 -2.07 -5.14
C PHE A 89 2.48 -1.08 -4.21
N PHE A 90 2.38 -1.41 -2.92
CA PHE A 90 1.70 -0.55 -1.95
C PHE A 90 2.45 0.74 -1.65
N ILE A 91 3.79 0.69 -1.60
CA ILE A 91 4.65 1.87 -1.44
C ILE A 91 4.42 2.84 -2.59
N GLN A 92 4.49 2.36 -3.85
CA GLN A 92 4.30 3.19 -5.02
C GLN A 92 2.91 3.82 -5.03
N ARG A 93 1.86 3.02 -4.78
CA ARG A 93 0.49 3.52 -4.69
C ARG A 93 0.30 4.54 -3.57
N GLY A 94 0.98 4.35 -2.44
CA GLY A 94 0.98 5.30 -1.33
C GLY A 94 1.62 6.63 -1.70
N LYS A 95 2.81 6.59 -2.32
CA LYS A 95 3.53 7.78 -2.81
C LYS A 95 2.69 8.55 -3.83
N GLU A 96 2.07 7.85 -4.79
CA GLU A 96 1.21 8.46 -5.80
C GLU A 96 0.01 9.18 -5.16
N ARG A 97 -0.69 8.52 -4.24
CA ARG A 97 -1.84 9.12 -3.53
C ARG A 97 -1.44 10.34 -2.71
N ALA A 98 -0.36 10.24 -1.94
CA ALA A 98 0.13 11.33 -1.11
C ALA A 98 0.55 12.53 -1.97
N THR A 99 1.27 12.26 -3.06
CA THR A 99 1.70 13.31 -4.02
C THR A 99 0.50 13.99 -4.68
N ALA A 100 -0.50 13.21 -5.09
CA ALA A 100 -1.73 13.73 -5.71
C ALA A 100 -2.54 14.59 -4.75
N GLN A 101 -2.67 14.18 -3.47
CA GLN A 101 -3.35 14.99 -2.46
C GLN A 101 -2.61 16.30 -2.20
N LEU A 102 -1.28 16.24 -2.03
CA LEU A 102 -0.46 17.45 -1.83
C LEU A 102 -0.57 18.39 -3.04
N GLN A 103 -0.65 17.85 -4.25
CA GLN A 103 -0.83 18.66 -5.45
C GLN A 103 -2.20 19.32 -5.48
N ALA A 104 -3.27 18.59 -5.17
CA ALA A 104 -4.61 19.17 -5.09
C ALA A 104 -4.68 20.31 -4.07
N ASP A 105 -4.05 20.14 -2.90
CA ASP A 105 -3.99 21.18 -1.87
C ASP A 105 -3.17 22.40 -2.34
N ILE A 106 -2.07 22.19 -3.07
CA ILE A 106 -1.28 23.28 -3.69
C ILE A 106 -2.13 24.05 -4.69
N ASP A 107 -2.84 23.34 -5.58
CA ASP A 107 -3.66 23.94 -6.63
C ASP A 107 -4.79 24.78 -6.02
N GLU A 108 -5.48 24.24 -5.00
CA GLU A 108 -6.53 24.95 -4.26
C GLU A 108 -6.02 26.24 -3.59
N LEU A 109 -4.89 26.16 -2.88
CA LEU A 109 -4.30 27.33 -2.21
C LEU A 109 -3.79 28.36 -3.21
N THR A 110 -3.26 27.90 -4.35
CA THR A 110 -2.80 28.78 -5.43
C THR A 110 -3.98 29.53 -6.04
N GLN A 111 -5.07 28.82 -6.33
CA GLN A 111 -6.30 29.43 -6.84
C GLN A 111 -6.87 30.45 -5.84
N LYS A 112 -7.00 30.10 -4.56
CA LYS A 112 -7.49 31.02 -3.52
C LYS A 112 -6.65 32.29 -3.40
N ASN A 113 -5.33 32.16 -3.51
CA ASN A 113 -4.44 33.32 -3.50
C ASN A 113 -4.61 34.19 -4.74
N GLN A 114 -4.76 33.57 -5.91
CA GLN A 114 -4.97 34.29 -7.16
C GLN A 114 -6.29 35.06 -7.13
N GLU A 115 -7.40 34.40 -6.78
CA GLU A 115 -8.72 35.02 -6.68
C GLU A 115 -8.72 36.20 -5.70
N PHE A 116 -8.08 36.04 -4.53
CA PHE A 116 -7.98 37.12 -3.56
C PHE A 116 -7.11 38.28 -4.06
N THR A 117 -6.00 37.97 -4.72
CA THR A 117 -5.10 38.99 -5.30
C THR A 117 -5.81 39.80 -6.37
N ASP A 118 -6.49 39.13 -7.31
CA ASP A 118 -7.25 39.76 -8.37
C ASP A 118 -8.36 40.65 -7.82
N PHE A 119 -9.08 40.18 -6.79
CA PHE A 119 -10.10 40.98 -6.11
C PHE A 119 -9.51 42.28 -5.51
N ARG A 120 -8.35 42.22 -4.84
CA ARG A 120 -7.70 43.41 -4.26
C ARG A 120 -7.28 44.41 -5.32
N ILE A 121 -6.66 43.92 -6.41
CA ILE A 121 -6.24 44.76 -7.54
C ILE A 121 -7.45 45.40 -8.21
N GLN A 122 -8.52 44.64 -8.48
CA GLN A 122 -9.77 45.15 -9.07
C GLN A 122 -10.47 46.18 -8.16
N SER A 123 -10.31 46.04 -6.85
CA SER A 123 -10.82 47.00 -5.86
C SER A 123 -9.99 48.30 -5.76
N GLY A 124 -8.92 48.42 -6.55
CA GLY A 124 -8.05 49.60 -6.60
C GLY A 124 -6.96 49.64 -5.52
N ASP A 125 -6.70 48.52 -4.82
CA ASP A 125 -5.60 48.44 -3.86
C ASP A 125 -4.25 48.30 -4.55
N THR A 126 -3.64 49.44 -4.86
CA THR A 126 -2.32 49.55 -5.50
C THR A 126 -1.14 49.23 -4.57
N SER A 127 -1.40 49.08 -3.26
CA SER A 127 -0.39 48.74 -2.26
C SER A 127 -0.38 47.25 -1.90
N PHE A 128 -1.26 46.47 -2.53
CA PHE A 128 -1.41 45.06 -2.22
C PHE A 128 -0.16 44.25 -2.60
N ASP A 129 0.47 43.64 -1.61
CA ASP A 129 1.57 42.71 -1.78
C ASP A 129 1.15 41.30 -1.31
N PRO A 130 0.91 40.34 -2.24
CA PRO A 130 0.50 39.00 -1.89
C PRO A 130 1.56 38.23 -1.10
N ALA A 131 2.85 38.57 -1.20
CA ALA A 131 3.90 37.88 -0.46
C ALA A 131 3.85 38.21 1.04
N ASN A 132 3.42 39.41 1.40
CA ASN A 132 3.44 39.92 2.78
C ASN A 132 2.05 40.06 3.42
N HIS A 133 0.97 39.98 2.65
CA HIS A 133 -0.39 40.08 3.20
C HIS A 133 -0.75 38.82 4.04
N PRO A 134 -1.35 38.95 5.24
CA PRO A 134 -1.56 37.81 6.16
C PRO A 134 -2.36 36.64 5.58
N PHE A 135 -3.34 36.92 4.70
CA PHE A 135 -4.14 35.88 4.05
C PHE A 135 -3.31 35.07 3.05
N THR A 136 -2.61 35.76 2.14
CA THR A 136 -1.91 35.15 1.01
C THR A 136 -0.55 34.56 1.44
N SER A 137 0.19 35.26 2.30
CA SER A 137 1.48 34.80 2.84
C SER A 137 1.38 33.46 3.58
N LYS A 138 0.31 33.26 4.36
CA LYS A 138 0.03 31.99 5.04
C LYS A 138 -0.19 30.85 4.04
N ASN A 139 -0.95 31.09 2.98
CA ASN A 139 -1.20 30.11 1.92
C ASN A 139 0.09 29.82 1.13
N LEU A 140 0.91 30.84 0.83
CA LEU A 140 2.21 30.67 0.18
C LEU A 140 3.16 29.80 1.03
N SER A 141 3.23 30.05 2.33
CA SER A 141 4.03 29.21 3.24
C SER A 141 3.56 27.76 3.26
N ARG A 142 2.24 27.52 3.23
CA ARG A 142 1.67 26.17 3.12
C ARG A 142 2.01 25.49 1.80
N ILE A 143 1.90 26.21 0.67
CA ILE A 143 2.30 25.72 -0.65
C ILE A 143 3.77 25.26 -0.63
N GLU A 144 4.66 26.08 -0.09
CA GLU A 144 6.08 25.71 0.00
C GLU A 144 6.32 24.49 0.91
N ASN A 145 5.59 24.39 2.03
CA ASN A 145 5.64 23.19 2.86
C ASN A 145 5.18 21.92 2.11
N TYR A 146 4.11 22.02 1.31
CA TYR A 146 3.60 20.89 0.53
C TYR A 146 4.56 20.47 -0.59
N LYS A 147 5.20 21.43 -1.27
CA LYS A 147 6.27 21.15 -2.22
C LYS A 147 7.46 20.44 -1.57
N GLN A 148 7.87 20.88 -0.37
CA GLN A 148 8.93 20.21 0.39
C GLN A 148 8.54 18.78 0.79
N LYS A 149 7.27 18.57 1.19
CA LYS A 149 6.73 17.23 1.46
C LYS A 149 6.74 16.34 0.23
N GLN A 150 6.35 16.84 -0.95
CA GLN A 150 6.45 16.09 -2.21
C GLN A 150 7.91 15.70 -2.51
N ALA A 151 8.85 16.64 -2.38
CA ALA A 151 10.28 16.36 -2.59
C ALA A 151 10.81 15.31 -1.59
N THR A 152 10.36 15.39 -0.34
CA THR A 152 10.70 14.40 0.71
C THR A 152 10.18 13.03 0.31
N LEU A 153 8.90 12.89 -0.04
CA LEU A 153 8.30 11.63 -0.45
C LEU A 153 8.99 11.01 -1.68
N ALA A 154 9.39 11.84 -2.65
CA ALA A 154 10.14 11.41 -3.82
C ALA A 154 11.55 10.90 -3.49
N SER A 155 12.17 11.44 -2.44
CA SER A 155 13.52 11.05 -2.00
C SER A 155 13.58 9.80 -1.11
N LEU A 156 12.45 9.37 -0.55
CA LEU A 156 12.42 8.23 0.37
C LEU A 156 12.68 6.92 -0.37
N SER A 157 13.63 6.13 0.15
CA SER A 157 13.75 4.72 -0.23
C SER A 157 12.48 3.96 0.16
N ASP A 158 12.27 2.80 -0.47
CA ASP A 158 11.11 1.96 -0.18
C ASP A 158 11.10 1.50 1.29
N ASP A 159 12.26 1.14 1.85
CA ASP A 159 12.37 0.76 3.26
C ASP A 159 12.07 1.93 4.20
N ALA A 160 12.55 3.14 3.88
CA ALA A 160 12.28 4.33 4.67
C ALA A 160 10.79 4.70 4.62
N TYR A 161 10.19 4.65 3.43
CA TYR A 161 8.76 4.87 3.26
C TYR A 161 7.94 3.83 4.04
N TRP A 162 8.28 2.55 3.91
CA TRP A 162 7.58 1.46 4.59
C TRP A 162 7.67 1.58 6.12
N LYS A 163 8.83 1.99 6.64
CA LYS A 163 9.03 2.21 8.08
C LYS A 163 8.18 3.36 8.61
N GLU A 164 8.07 4.46 7.86
CA GLU A 164 7.37 5.67 8.29
C GLU A 164 5.85 5.57 8.09
N TYR A 165 5.40 5.00 6.96
CA TYR A 165 4.00 5.04 6.52
C TYR A 165 3.33 3.66 6.45
N GLY A 166 4.09 2.57 6.59
CA GLY A 166 3.57 1.21 6.54
C GLY A 166 3.01 0.80 5.17
N CYS A 167 2.10 -0.18 5.18
CA CYS A 167 1.54 -0.77 3.97
C CYS A 167 0.50 0.11 3.25
N GLY A 168 -0.02 1.17 3.87
CA GLY A 168 -1.18 1.92 3.35
C GLY A 168 -2.44 1.08 3.06
N CYS A 169 -2.41 -0.23 3.37
CA CYS A 169 -3.39 -1.23 2.98
C CYS A 169 -4.67 -1.17 3.83
N TYR A 170 -4.62 -0.49 4.99
CA TYR A 170 -5.80 -0.14 5.79
C TYR A 170 -6.44 1.20 5.39
N GLN A 171 -5.78 2.02 4.57
CA GLN A 171 -6.36 3.26 4.05
C GLN A 171 -7.22 3.02 2.79
N SER A 172 -7.27 1.80 2.25
CA SER A 172 -8.20 1.44 1.16
C SER A 172 -9.61 1.11 1.67
N SER A 173 -9.81 0.89 2.98
CA SER A 173 -11.12 0.63 3.60
C SER A 173 -11.61 1.73 4.54
N LEU A 174 -10.80 2.75 4.82
CA LEU A 174 -11.20 3.90 5.64
C LEU A 174 -11.47 5.11 4.75
N GLY A 175 -12.76 5.40 4.56
CA GLY A 175 -13.19 6.71 4.07
C GLY A 175 -12.63 7.85 4.93
N ALA A 176 -12.03 8.82 4.25
CA ALA A 176 -11.98 10.25 4.59
C ALA A 176 -11.56 10.72 6.01
N THR A 177 -10.99 9.90 6.91
CA THR A 177 -10.71 10.38 8.29
C THR A 177 -9.36 10.03 8.88
N ALA A 178 -8.49 9.27 8.20
CA ALA A 178 -7.10 9.17 8.62
C ALA A 178 -6.33 10.39 8.12
N ASN A 179 -6.29 11.45 8.92
CA ASN A 179 -5.41 12.59 8.67
C ASN A 179 -3.96 12.10 8.69
N PRO A 180 -3.24 12.00 7.56
CA PRO A 180 -1.95 11.31 7.53
C PRO A 180 -0.78 12.21 7.94
N LEU A 181 -0.99 13.51 8.17
CA LEU A 181 0.09 14.47 8.45
C LEU A 181 -0.46 15.60 9.33
N GLN A 182 -0.45 15.41 10.65
CA GLN A 182 -0.44 16.53 11.61
C GLN A 182 0.99 16.89 11.96
#